data_AF-A0A534WET6-F1
#
_entry.id   AF-A0A534WET6-F1
#
_cell.length_a   1.000
_cell.length_b   1.000
_cell.length_c   1.000
_cell.angle_alpha   90.00
_cell.angle_beta   90.00
_cell.angle_gamma   90.00
#
_symmetry.space_group_name_H-M   'P 1'
#
loop_
_entity.id
_entity.type
_entity.pdbx_description
1 polymer ?
#
loop_
_entity_poly.entity_id
_entity_poly.type
_entity_poly.pdbx_seq_one_letter_code
_entity_poly.pdbx_strand_id
1 'polypeptide(L)'
;MSEPTWLMIARELQAIAQTGLAYTDNGFDRERYERVRELAASLMAEGSGADREKILELFRQDLGYATPKIDVRGAAFVDGRILMVREVSDGLWTLPGGWADVNQSAAECVVREFEEESGFTVSALKLAAIWDYRKQGHVSRHPASIYKMFFICRITGGTARPSNETSEVSFFARGALPPLSPGRGRREEVRERSQREQRRRQARTDLREIRTSARSRPKDC
;
A
#
# COMPACT_ATOMS: atom_id res chain seq x y z
N MET A 1 -8.70 1.00 -17.54
CA MET A 1 -9.35 -0.20 -18.10
C MET A 1 -9.93 -0.99 -16.94
N SER A 2 -11.15 -1.52 -17.07
CA SER A 2 -11.71 -2.41 -16.07
C SER A 2 -10.88 -3.69 -16.00
N GLU A 3 -10.89 -4.32 -14.84
CA GLU A 3 -10.27 -5.61 -14.62
C GLU A 3 -10.81 -6.67 -15.58
N PRO A 4 -9.96 -7.52 -16.18
CA PRO A 4 -10.46 -8.62 -17.00
C PRO A 4 -11.26 -9.62 -16.15
N THR A 5 -12.42 -10.03 -16.65
CA THR A 5 -13.31 -10.98 -15.98
C THR A 5 -12.62 -12.31 -15.65
N TRP A 6 -11.76 -12.80 -16.55
CA TRP A 6 -10.99 -14.03 -16.31
C TRP A 6 -10.13 -13.93 -15.05
N LEU A 7 -9.56 -12.76 -14.75
CA LEU A 7 -8.70 -12.55 -13.59
C LEU A 7 -9.53 -12.51 -12.31
N MET A 8 -10.74 -11.95 -12.36
CA MET A 8 -11.68 -12.00 -11.22
C MET A 8 -12.06 -13.44 -10.89
N ILE A 9 -12.52 -14.19 -11.89
CA ILE A 9 -12.97 -15.58 -11.71
C ILE A 9 -11.82 -16.47 -11.25
N ALA A 10 -10.64 -16.38 -11.88
CA ALA A 10 -9.49 -17.22 -11.51
C ALA A 10 -9.06 -17.02 -10.06
N ARG A 11 -9.05 -15.77 -9.57
CA ARG A 11 -8.71 -15.48 -8.16
C ARG A 11 -9.76 -15.99 -7.19
N GLU A 12 -11.04 -15.86 -7.53
CA GLU A 12 -12.13 -16.34 -6.69
C GLU A 12 -12.12 -17.86 -6.59
N LEU A 13 -11.96 -18.57 -7.73
CA LEU A 13 -11.80 -20.01 -7.75
C LEU A 13 -10.56 -20.47 -6.96
N GLN A 14 -9.42 -19.79 -7.13
CA GLN A 14 -8.22 -20.10 -6.35
C GLN A 14 -8.45 -19.87 -4.85
N ALA A 15 -9.12 -18.78 -4.46
CA ALA A 15 -9.41 -18.50 -3.04
C ALA A 15 -10.34 -19.55 -2.42
N ILE A 16 -11.36 -20.00 -3.17
CA ILE A 16 -12.25 -21.09 -2.77
C ILE A 16 -11.45 -22.39 -2.60
N ALA A 17 -10.63 -22.76 -3.59
CA ALA A 17 -9.83 -23.98 -3.53
C ALA A 17 -8.84 -23.97 -2.37
N GLN A 18 -8.08 -22.90 -2.21
CA GLN A 18 -7.11 -22.73 -1.12
C GLN A 18 -7.80 -22.83 0.25
N THR A 19 -8.92 -22.12 0.44
CA THR A 19 -9.67 -22.12 1.70
C THR A 19 -10.28 -23.50 1.98
N GLY A 20 -10.83 -24.16 0.96
CA GLY A 20 -11.36 -25.51 1.08
C GLY A 20 -10.28 -26.52 1.48
N LEU A 21 -9.10 -26.46 0.85
CA LEU A 21 -7.96 -27.34 1.15
C LEU A 21 -7.37 -27.11 2.54
N ALA A 22 -7.49 -25.90 3.07
CA ALA A 22 -7.03 -25.55 4.41
C ALA A 22 -7.90 -26.17 5.53
N TYR A 23 -9.19 -26.40 5.28
CA TYR A 23 -10.13 -26.85 6.32
C TYR A 23 -10.76 -28.22 6.09
N THR A 24 -10.66 -28.79 4.89
CA THR A 24 -11.27 -30.10 4.64
C THR A 24 -10.42 -31.24 5.21
N ASP A 25 -11.09 -32.08 5.99
CA ASP A 25 -10.56 -33.38 6.42
C ASP A 25 -11.07 -34.53 5.52
N ASN A 26 -12.00 -34.26 4.59
CA ASN A 26 -12.58 -35.25 3.68
C ASN A 26 -11.71 -35.40 2.41
N GLY A 27 -11.27 -36.63 2.13
CA GLY A 27 -10.43 -36.96 0.96
C GLY A 27 -11.09 -36.64 -0.39
N PHE A 28 -12.39 -36.91 -0.56
CA PHE A 28 -13.12 -36.58 -1.79
C PHE A 28 -13.25 -35.08 -2.00
N ASP A 29 -13.45 -34.31 -0.93
CA ASP A 29 -13.51 -32.86 -1.04
C ASP A 29 -12.13 -32.25 -1.31
N ARG A 30 -11.06 -32.84 -0.75
CA ARG A 30 -9.69 -32.47 -1.08
C ARG A 30 -9.42 -32.62 -2.59
N GLU A 31 -9.78 -33.76 -3.18
CA GLU A 31 -9.66 -33.97 -4.63
C GLU A 31 -10.47 -32.93 -5.42
N ARG A 32 -11.69 -32.61 -4.97
CA ARG A 32 -12.53 -31.57 -5.59
C ARG A 32 -11.87 -30.19 -5.54
N TYR A 33 -11.30 -29.79 -4.41
CA TYR A 33 -10.66 -28.49 -4.29
C TYR A 33 -9.33 -28.42 -5.06
N GLU A 34 -8.54 -29.49 -5.11
CA GLU A 34 -7.37 -29.53 -6.01
C GLU A 34 -7.79 -29.36 -7.47
N ARG A 35 -8.91 -29.99 -7.87
CA ARG A 35 -9.44 -29.79 -9.23
C ARG A 35 -9.85 -28.34 -9.49
N VAL A 36 -10.49 -27.67 -8.52
CA VAL A 36 -10.82 -26.23 -8.64
C VAL A 36 -9.57 -25.37 -8.76
N ARG A 37 -8.51 -25.66 -7.99
CA ARG A 37 -7.21 -24.98 -8.09
C ARG A 37 -6.60 -25.13 -9.48
N GLU A 38 -6.61 -26.33 -10.05
CA GLU A 38 -6.11 -26.58 -11.41
C GLU A 38 -6.87 -25.79 -12.47
N LEU A 39 -8.21 -25.71 -12.36
CA LEU A 39 -9.04 -24.93 -13.26
C LEU A 39 -8.77 -23.43 -13.12
N ALA A 40 -8.58 -22.94 -11.90
CA ALA A 40 -8.19 -21.55 -11.65
C ALA A 40 -6.83 -21.23 -12.29
N ALA A 41 -5.85 -22.14 -12.18
CA ALA A 41 -4.54 -21.98 -12.80
C ALA A 41 -4.62 -21.96 -14.33
N SER A 42 -5.43 -22.86 -14.93
CA SER A 42 -5.68 -22.87 -16.38
C SER A 42 -6.30 -21.56 -16.86
N LEU A 43 -7.31 -21.05 -16.16
CA LEU A 43 -7.97 -19.78 -16.53
C LEU A 43 -7.02 -18.59 -16.41
N MET A 44 -6.18 -18.56 -15.38
CA MET A 44 -5.16 -17.52 -15.21
C MET A 44 -4.08 -17.61 -16.29
N ALA A 45 -3.66 -18.81 -16.67
CA ALA A 45 -2.68 -19.04 -17.73
C ALA A 45 -3.20 -18.56 -19.08
N GLU A 46 -4.44 -18.94 -19.44
CA GLU A 46 -5.08 -18.51 -20.68
C GLU A 46 -5.23 -16.98 -20.75
N GLY A 47 -5.69 -16.36 -19.66
CA GLY A 47 -5.90 -14.92 -19.63
C GLY A 47 -4.64 -14.06 -19.59
N SER A 48 -3.53 -14.60 -19.06
CA SER A 48 -2.27 -13.87 -18.91
C SER A 48 -1.21 -14.23 -19.96
N GLY A 49 -1.35 -15.37 -20.63
CA GLY A 49 -0.31 -15.95 -21.50
C GLY A 49 0.88 -16.56 -20.74
N ALA A 50 0.80 -16.67 -19.41
CA ALA A 50 1.85 -17.26 -18.59
C ALA A 50 1.76 -18.80 -18.56
N ASP A 51 2.86 -19.45 -18.14
CA ASP A 51 2.92 -20.89 -18.02
C ASP A 51 1.99 -21.41 -16.91
N ARG A 52 1.15 -22.38 -17.25
CA ARG A 52 0.15 -22.96 -16.35
C ARG A 52 0.79 -23.67 -15.16
N GLU A 53 1.85 -24.44 -15.36
CA GLU A 53 2.49 -25.19 -14.27
C GLU A 53 3.15 -24.25 -13.26
N LYS A 54 3.80 -23.17 -13.72
CA LYS A 54 4.32 -22.12 -12.84
C LYS A 54 3.22 -21.45 -12.02
N ILE A 55 2.07 -21.15 -12.63
CA ILE A 55 0.92 -20.58 -11.88
C ILE A 55 0.42 -21.57 -10.84
N LEU A 56 0.27 -22.85 -11.22
CA LEU A 56 -0.21 -23.89 -10.33
C LEU A 56 0.75 -24.11 -9.15
N GLU A 57 2.05 -24.06 -9.39
CA GLU A 57 3.07 -24.14 -8.35
C GLU A 57 2.95 -22.96 -7.36
N LEU A 58 2.81 -21.73 -7.86
CA LEU A 58 2.58 -20.55 -7.02
C LEU A 58 1.30 -20.71 -6.16
N PHE A 59 0.24 -21.26 -6.73
CA PHE A 59 -1.03 -21.50 -6.02
C PHE A 59 -0.94 -22.58 -4.94
N ARG A 60 -0.01 -23.52 -5.06
CA ARG A 60 0.22 -24.58 -4.06
C ARG A 60 1.06 -24.11 -2.87
N GLN A 61 1.85 -23.05 -3.05
CA GLN A 61 2.72 -22.50 -2.01
C GLN A 61 1.96 -21.63 -0.99
N ASP A 62 0.83 -21.03 -1.37
CA ASP A 62 0.00 -20.23 -0.47
C ASP A 62 -0.97 -21.16 0.30
N LEU A 63 -0.71 -21.32 1.60
CA LEU A 63 -1.42 -22.25 2.48
C LEU A 63 -2.33 -21.49 3.46
N GLY A 64 -3.37 -22.19 3.94
CA GLY A 64 -4.34 -21.62 4.88
C GLY A 64 -5.41 -20.80 4.18
N TYR A 65 -6.12 -19.97 4.95
CA TYR A 65 -7.21 -19.14 4.44
C TYR A 65 -6.71 -18.09 3.44
N ALA A 66 -7.35 -17.98 2.28
CA ALA A 66 -6.98 -16.99 1.28
C ALA A 66 -7.34 -15.57 1.75
N THR A 67 -6.35 -14.68 1.81
CA THR A 67 -6.55 -13.26 2.19
C THR A 67 -5.90 -12.30 1.20
N PRO A 68 -6.37 -11.05 1.09
CA PRO A 68 -5.66 -10.01 0.35
C PRO A 68 -4.26 -9.79 0.91
N LYS A 69 -3.27 -9.54 0.04
CA LYS A 69 -1.94 -9.10 0.45
C LYS A 69 -2.00 -7.65 0.96
N ILE A 70 -1.02 -7.24 1.75
CA ILE A 70 -0.97 -5.90 2.36
C ILE A 70 0.23 -5.12 1.80
N ASP A 71 -0.03 -3.98 1.17
CA ASP A 71 0.98 -2.97 0.81
C ASP A 71 0.88 -1.80 1.79
N VAL A 72 2.00 -1.32 2.27
CA VAL A 72 2.09 -0.15 3.16
C VAL A 72 2.70 1.02 2.40
N ARG A 73 2.19 2.23 2.65
CA ARG A 73 2.76 3.48 2.11
C ARG A 73 2.83 4.56 3.15
N GLY A 74 3.91 5.32 3.10
CA GLY A 74 4.22 6.35 4.05
C GLY A 74 4.16 7.76 3.46
N ALA A 75 3.50 8.68 4.15
CA ALA A 75 3.49 10.10 3.78
C ALA A 75 4.09 10.95 4.91
N ALA A 76 5.23 11.57 4.63
CA ALA A 76 5.90 12.51 5.53
C ALA A 76 6.03 13.89 4.87
N PHE A 77 5.93 14.96 5.67
CA PHE A 77 5.86 16.32 5.17
C PHE A 77 6.83 17.27 5.87
N VAL A 78 7.59 18.03 5.07
CA VAL A 78 8.44 19.15 5.51
C VAL A 78 7.97 20.40 4.76
N ASP A 79 7.65 21.48 5.49
CA ASP A 79 7.17 22.75 4.90
C ASP A 79 6.03 22.59 3.89
N GLY A 80 5.11 21.66 4.17
CA GLY A 80 3.96 21.37 3.32
C GLY A 80 4.29 20.61 2.03
N ARG A 81 5.55 20.20 1.83
CA ARG A 81 6.00 19.35 0.72
C ARG A 81 6.10 17.90 1.19
N ILE A 82 5.66 16.97 0.35
CA ILE A 82 5.64 15.53 0.66
C ILE A 82 6.92 14.86 0.18
N LEU A 83 7.50 14.00 1.01
CA LEU A 83 8.64 13.16 0.64
C LEU A 83 8.18 12.09 -0.35
N MET A 84 8.94 11.94 -1.44
CA MET A 84 8.75 10.88 -2.44
C MET A 84 10.10 10.29 -2.84
N VAL A 85 10.06 9.06 -3.34
CA VAL A 85 11.22 8.33 -3.86
C VAL A 85 11.00 7.98 -5.32
N ARG A 86 12.07 7.91 -6.10
CA ARG A 86 12.05 7.56 -7.52
C ARG A 86 12.51 6.13 -7.75
N GLU A 87 11.59 5.28 -8.15
CA GLU A 87 11.82 3.86 -8.41
C GLU A 87 12.79 3.67 -9.59
N VAL A 88 13.81 2.84 -9.41
CA VAL A 88 14.73 2.45 -10.50
C VAL A 88 13.98 1.64 -11.55
N SER A 89 13.01 0.84 -11.13
CA SER A 89 12.29 -0.12 -11.98
C SER A 89 11.47 0.51 -13.12
N ASP A 90 10.90 1.70 -12.90
CA ASP A 90 10.10 2.41 -13.92
C ASP A 90 10.48 3.88 -14.09
N GLY A 91 11.44 4.39 -13.32
CA GLY A 91 11.89 5.78 -13.37
C GLY A 91 10.83 6.79 -12.91
N LEU A 92 9.78 6.34 -12.22
CA LEU A 92 8.67 7.17 -11.75
C LEU A 92 8.69 7.32 -10.22
N TRP A 93 7.90 8.26 -9.72
CA TRP A 93 7.88 8.60 -8.30
C TRP A 93 6.75 7.91 -7.54
N THR A 94 7.00 7.57 -6.28
CA THR A 94 6.01 6.98 -5.37
C THR A 94 6.24 7.46 -3.94
N LEU A 95 5.25 7.20 -3.08
CA LEU A 95 5.45 7.28 -1.64
C LEU A 95 6.30 6.10 -1.18
N PRO A 96 7.21 6.31 -0.21
CA PRO A 96 7.97 5.21 0.35
C PRO A 96 7.07 4.10 0.86
N GLY A 97 7.48 2.85 0.66
CA GLY A 97 6.76 1.68 1.13
C GLY A 97 6.78 0.51 0.15
N GLY A 98 6.29 -0.62 0.62
CA GLY A 98 6.26 -1.87 -0.12
C GLY A 98 5.28 -2.86 0.49
N TRP A 99 5.58 -4.14 0.31
CA TRP A 99 4.83 -5.21 0.96
C TRP A 99 5.03 -5.17 2.48
N ALA A 100 3.98 -5.52 3.23
CA ALA A 100 4.12 -5.76 4.66
C ALA A 100 4.79 -7.12 4.90
N ASP A 101 5.90 -7.11 5.63
CA ASP A 101 6.62 -8.33 5.98
C ASP A 101 5.95 -9.09 7.11
N VAL A 102 6.15 -10.41 7.10
CA VAL A 102 5.74 -11.29 8.20
C VAL A 102 6.53 -10.93 9.46
N ASN A 103 5.91 -11.06 10.63
CA ASN A 103 6.46 -10.71 11.95
C ASN A 103 6.75 -9.22 12.18
N GLN A 104 6.29 -8.36 11.27
CA GLN A 104 6.30 -6.92 11.46
C GLN A 104 4.87 -6.39 11.45
N SER A 105 4.57 -5.45 12.34
CA SER A 105 3.36 -4.65 12.21
C SER A 105 3.45 -3.77 10.95
N ALA A 106 2.30 -3.41 10.40
CA ALA A 106 2.25 -2.51 9.24
C ALA A 106 2.93 -1.15 9.50
N ALA A 107 2.96 -0.70 10.76
CA ALA A 107 3.66 0.51 11.18
C ALA A 107 5.19 0.32 11.20
N GLU A 108 5.69 -0.83 11.63
CA GLU A 108 7.13 -1.16 11.56
C GLU A 108 7.59 -1.29 10.12
N CYS A 109 6.80 -1.95 9.26
CA CYS A 109 7.10 -2.07 7.83
C CYS A 109 7.28 -0.69 7.19
N VAL A 110 6.31 0.23 7.35
CA VAL A 110 6.43 1.55 6.73
C VAL A 110 7.60 2.37 7.29
N VAL A 111 7.97 2.18 8.55
CA VAL A 111 9.14 2.85 9.15
C VAL A 111 10.43 2.31 8.53
N ARG A 112 10.56 0.99 8.40
CA ARG A 112 11.70 0.32 7.74
C ARG A 112 11.85 0.80 6.29
N GLU A 113 10.77 0.76 5.52
CA GLU A 113 10.76 1.17 4.11
C GLU A 113 11.21 2.62 3.92
N PHE A 114 10.81 3.54 4.81
CA PHE A 114 11.32 4.92 4.78
C PHE A 114 12.84 5.00 4.92
N GLU A 115 13.41 4.23 5.84
CA GLU A 115 14.86 4.23 6.05
C GLU A 115 15.62 3.63 4.86
N GLU A 116 15.12 2.52 4.32
CA GLU A 116 15.73 1.79 3.21
C GLU A 116 15.64 2.56 1.89
N GLU A 117 14.49 3.17 1.58
CA GLU A 117 14.24 3.84 0.30
C GLU A 117 14.59 5.33 0.29
N SER A 118 14.69 5.97 1.45
CA SER A 118 14.90 7.43 1.50
C SER A 118 16.05 7.89 2.38
N GLY A 119 16.58 7.02 3.25
CA GLY A 119 17.61 7.37 4.24
C GLY A 119 17.09 8.17 5.44
N PHE A 120 15.79 8.44 5.52
CA PHE A 120 15.18 9.12 6.64
C PHE A 120 14.61 8.14 7.66
N THR A 121 14.85 8.41 8.95
CA THR A 121 14.14 7.72 10.02
C THR A 121 12.85 8.46 10.33
N VAL A 122 11.78 7.70 10.54
CA VAL A 122 10.45 8.26 10.78
C VAL A 122 9.74 7.59 11.95
N SER A 123 8.75 8.28 12.51
CA SER A 123 7.75 7.71 13.40
C SER A 123 6.39 7.70 12.69
N ALA A 124 5.77 6.52 12.60
CA ALA A 124 4.40 6.37 12.10
C ALA A 124 3.40 6.94 13.12
N LEU A 125 2.70 8.01 12.75
CA LEU A 125 1.81 8.73 13.67
C LEU A 125 0.38 8.20 13.67
N LYS A 126 -0.10 7.73 12.51
CA LYS A 126 -1.46 7.20 12.34
C LYS A 126 -1.60 6.46 11.01
N LEU A 127 -2.55 5.53 11.00
CA LEU A 127 -3.16 5.02 9.77
C LEU A 127 -4.18 6.03 9.25
N ALA A 128 -4.01 6.49 8.02
CA ALA A 128 -4.84 7.52 7.39
C ALA A 128 -5.92 6.97 6.47
N ALA A 129 -5.65 5.82 5.86
CA ALA A 129 -6.57 5.12 4.96
C ALA A 129 -6.16 3.66 4.79
N ILE A 130 -7.13 2.80 4.54
CA ILE A 130 -6.95 1.47 3.97
C ILE A 130 -7.79 1.43 2.70
N TRP A 131 -7.15 1.21 1.56
CA TRP A 131 -7.82 1.20 0.26
C TRP A 131 -7.70 -0.15 -0.42
N ASP A 132 -8.79 -0.58 -1.04
CA ASP A 132 -8.78 -1.67 -1.99
C ASP A 132 -8.11 -1.18 -3.27
N TYR A 133 -6.92 -1.73 -3.55
CA TYR A 133 -6.07 -1.36 -4.67
C TYR A 133 -6.82 -1.37 -6.02
N ARG A 134 -7.72 -2.33 -6.22
CA ARG A 134 -8.39 -2.52 -7.52
C ARG A 134 -9.52 -1.51 -7.69
N LYS A 135 -10.24 -1.22 -6.61
CA LYS A 135 -11.32 -0.22 -6.60
C LYS A 135 -10.83 1.21 -6.78
N GLN A 136 -9.54 1.47 -6.56
CA GLN A 136 -8.92 2.77 -6.86
C GLN A 136 -8.46 2.93 -8.31
N GLY A 137 -8.75 1.96 -9.20
CA GLY A 137 -8.42 2.06 -10.62
C GLY A 137 -6.91 2.09 -10.91
N HIS A 138 -6.10 1.46 -10.07
CA HIS A 138 -4.69 1.23 -10.38
C HIS A 138 -4.54 0.27 -11.57
N VAL A 139 -3.47 0.46 -12.35
CA VAL A 139 -3.07 -0.54 -13.35
C VAL A 139 -2.41 -1.69 -12.59
N SER A 140 -3.17 -2.77 -12.37
CA SER A 140 -2.69 -3.89 -11.56
C SER A 140 -1.51 -4.57 -12.21
N ARG A 141 -0.36 -4.55 -11.53
CA ARG A 141 0.86 -5.29 -11.93
C ARG A 141 0.95 -6.67 -11.29
N HIS A 142 0.00 -7.02 -10.41
CA HIS A 142 0.05 -8.24 -9.64
C HIS A 142 -1.29 -9.00 -9.70
N PRO A 143 -1.28 -10.34 -9.75
CA PRO A 143 -2.51 -11.13 -9.76
C PRO A 143 -3.22 -11.14 -8.40
N ALA A 144 -2.57 -10.80 -7.29
CA ALA A 144 -3.23 -10.80 -5.97
C ALA A 144 -4.27 -9.67 -5.79
N SER A 145 -5.25 -9.89 -4.92
CA SER A 145 -6.03 -8.84 -4.28
C SER A 145 -5.19 -8.16 -3.20
N ILE A 146 -5.25 -6.83 -3.10
CA ILE A 146 -4.33 -6.04 -2.26
C ILE A 146 -5.09 -4.97 -1.48
N TYR A 147 -4.80 -4.87 -0.18
CA TYR A 147 -5.13 -3.71 0.64
C TYR A 147 -3.92 -2.80 0.80
N LYS A 148 -4.10 -1.53 0.44
CA LYS A 148 -3.08 -0.49 0.52
C LYS A 148 -3.30 0.36 1.76
N MET A 149 -2.42 0.24 2.75
CA MET A 149 -2.47 0.95 4.01
C MET A 149 -1.59 2.20 3.95
N PHE A 150 -2.17 3.37 4.15
CA PHE A 150 -1.45 4.64 4.10
C PHE A 150 -1.23 5.21 5.49
N PHE A 151 0.02 5.42 5.87
CA PHE A 151 0.41 6.04 7.13
C PHE A 151 0.80 7.50 6.95
N ILE A 152 0.47 8.33 7.93
CA ILE A 152 1.13 9.64 8.09
C ILE A 152 2.31 9.45 9.04
N CYS A 153 3.48 9.85 8.59
CA CYS A 153 4.73 9.71 9.29
C CYS A 153 5.33 11.09 9.59
N ARG A 154 6.17 11.15 10.60
CA ARG A 154 6.99 12.32 10.95
C ARG A 154 8.45 11.92 10.87
N ILE A 155 9.24 12.69 10.11
CA ILE A 155 10.69 12.54 10.07
C ILE A 155 11.25 12.87 11.45
N THR A 156 12.10 11.98 11.96
CA THR A 156 12.76 12.09 13.26
C THR A 156 14.28 12.22 13.14
N GLY A 157 14.84 11.94 11.97
CA GLY A 157 16.26 12.07 11.68
C GLY A 157 16.61 11.51 10.31
N GLY A 158 17.91 11.35 10.07
CA GLY A 158 18.45 10.87 8.79
C GLY A 158 18.57 11.97 7.74
N THR A 159 19.05 11.58 6.57
CA THR A 159 19.30 12.45 5.42
C THR A 159 18.98 11.72 4.14
N ALA A 160 18.55 12.45 3.11
CA ALA A 160 18.22 11.90 1.80
C ALA A 160 19.36 11.01 1.27
N ARG A 161 19.06 9.71 1.09
CA ARG A 161 20.01 8.72 0.58
C ARG A 161 19.28 7.75 -0.37
N PRO A 162 19.64 7.73 -1.65
CA PRO A 162 19.16 6.72 -2.60
C PRO A 162 19.55 5.29 -2.19
N SER A 163 18.89 4.31 -2.78
CA SER A 163 19.17 2.89 -2.61
C SER A 163 19.29 2.16 -3.95
N ASN A 164 19.49 0.85 -3.94
CA ASN A 164 19.48 0.05 -5.17
C ASN A 164 18.09 0.02 -5.84
N GLU A 165 17.03 0.25 -5.07
CA GLU A 165 15.64 0.25 -5.56
C GLU A 165 15.15 1.66 -5.89
N THR A 166 15.76 2.67 -5.29
CA THR A 166 15.37 4.08 -5.41
C THR A 166 16.54 4.96 -5.83
N SER A 167 16.40 5.60 -6.99
CA SER A 167 17.46 6.42 -7.59
C SER A 167 17.54 7.84 -7.02
N GLU A 168 16.42 8.38 -6.53
CA GLU A 168 16.32 9.76 -6.06
C GLU A 168 15.32 9.88 -4.89
N VAL A 169 15.57 10.85 -4.02
CA VAL A 169 14.71 11.22 -2.88
C VAL A 169 14.45 12.72 -2.96
N SER A 170 13.19 13.15 -2.96
CA SER A 170 12.87 14.58 -3.07
C SER A 170 11.53 14.95 -2.45
N PHE A 171 11.34 16.24 -2.21
CA PHE A 171 10.14 16.81 -1.59
C PHE A 171 9.33 17.63 -2.60
N PHE A 172 8.07 17.24 -2.80
CA PHE A 172 7.21 17.86 -3.80
C PHE A 172 6.04 18.63 -3.18
N ALA A 173 5.75 19.79 -3.74
CA ALA A 173 4.54 20.53 -3.38
C ALA A 173 3.29 19.81 -3.93
N ARG A 174 2.16 19.89 -3.22
CA ARG A 174 0.87 19.29 -3.63
C ARG A 174 0.45 19.66 -5.07
N GLY A 175 0.73 20.90 -5.48
CA GLY A 175 0.41 21.43 -6.82
C GLY A 175 1.41 21.03 -7.91
N ALA A 176 2.58 20.52 -7.54
CA ALA A 176 3.70 20.24 -8.43
C ALA A 176 4.21 18.81 -8.24
N LEU A 177 3.28 17.84 -8.15
CA LEU A 177 3.64 16.42 -8.02
C LEU A 177 4.26 15.91 -9.33
N PRO A 178 5.33 15.10 -9.25
CA PRO A 178 6.00 14.52 -10.41
C PRO A 178 5.13 13.45 -11.09
N PRO A 179 5.56 12.89 -12.24
CA PRO A 179 4.97 11.67 -12.78
C PRO A 179 5.02 10.53 -11.75
N LEU A 180 3.87 9.93 -11.47
CA LEU A 180 3.74 8.90 -10.44
C LEU A 180 3.71 7.50 -11.04
N SER A 181 4.27 6.51 -10.33
CA SER A 181 4.20 5.11 -10.72
C SER A 181 2.74 4.61 -10.65
N PRO A 182 2.07 4.29 -11.78
CA PRO A 182 0.62 4.04 -11.82
C PRO A 182 0.15 2.88 -10.94
N GLY A 183 1.02 1.90 -10.74
CA GLY A 183 0.75 0.72 -9.92
C GLY A 183 1.06 0.90 -8.43
N ARG A 184 1.68 2.02 -8.02
CA ARG A 184 2.12 2.26 -6.63
C ARG A 184 1.51 3.52 -6.01
N GLY A 185 1.16 4.51 -6.83
CA GLY A 185 0.53 5.74 -6.36
C GLY A 185 -0.29 6.45 -7.42
N ARG A 186 -1.45 7.00 -7.02
CA ARG A 186 -2.23 7.95 -7.83
C ARG A 186 -2.10 9.37 -7.30
N ARG A 187 -2.26 10.35 -8.18
CA ARG A 187 -2.19 11.78 -7.81
C ARG A 187 -3.26 12.16 -6.80
N GLU A 188 -4.45 11.59 -6.96
CA GLU A 188 -5.60 11.80 -6.07
C GLU A 188 -5.28 11.35 -4.65
N GLU A 189 -4.67 10.17 -4.48
CA GLU A 189 -4.32 9.66 -3.17
C GLU A 189 -3.35 10.63 -2.49
N VAL A 190 -2.24 10.96 -3.17
CA VAL A 190 -1.22 11.88 -2.65
C VAL A 190 -1.81 13.26 -2.30
N ARG A 191 -2.71 13.78 -3.14
CA ARG A 191 -3.39 15.06 -2.90
C ARG A 191 -4.29 15.01 -1.67
N GLU A 192 -5.08 13.96 -1.49
CA GLU A 192 -5.94 13.82 -0.32
C GLU A 192 -5.13 13.76 0.98
N ARG A 193 -3.99 13.05 1.00
CA ARG A 193 -3.13 12.99 2.20
C ARG A 193 -2.56 14.37 2.50
N SER A 194 -2.09 15.08 1.46
CA SER A 194 -1.60 16.46 1.58
C SER A 194 -2.68 17.42 2.11
N GLN A 195 -3.93 17.30 1.64
CA GLN A 195 -5.05 18.12 2.12
C GLN A 195 -5.42 17.81 3.57
N ARG A 196 -5.52 16.52 3.93
CA ARG A 196 -5.83 16.10 5.31
C ARG A 196 -4.78 16.57 6.30
N GLU A 197 -3.51 16.55 5.92
CA GLU A 197 -2.42 17.07 6.76
C GLU A 197 -2.52 18.58 6.94
N GLN A 198 -2.75 19.34 5.87
CA GLN A 198 -2.94 20.80 5.96
C GLN A 198 -4.12 21.18 6.86
N ARG A 199 -5.29 20.55 6.68
CA ARG A 199 -6.47 20.81 7.52
C ARG A 199 -6.21 20.54 9.00
N ARG A 200 -5.43 19.48 9.29
CA ARG A 200 -5.04 19.16 10.67
C ARG A 200 -4.06 20.16 11.25
N ARG A 201 -3.08 20.62 10.47
CA ARG A 201 -2.15 21.67 10.90
C ARG A 201 -2.92 22.96 11.20
N GLN A 202 -3.82 23.37 10.31
CA GLN A 202 -4.66 24.55 10.52
C GLN A 202 -5.50 24.43 11.79
N ALA A 203 -6.24 23.34 11.97
CA ALA A 203 -7.04 23.12 13.17
C ALA A 203 -6.20 23.12 14.47
N ARG A 204 -4.95 22.64 14.44
CA ARG A 204 -4.03 22.71 15.58
C ARG A 204 -3.57 24.14 15.87
N THR A 205 -3.29 24.93 14.83
CA THR A 205 -2.95 26.35 14.95
C THR A 205 -4.12 27.12 15.55
N ASP A 206 -5.33 26.97 15.00
CA ASP A 206 -6.55 27.64 15.46
C ASP A 206 -6.83 27.31 16.94
N LEU A 207 -6.74 26.04 17.34
CA LEU A 207 -6.91 25.63 18.73
C LEU A 207 -5.85 26.22 19.67
N ARG A 208 -4.62 26.42 19.19
CA ARG A 208 -3.53 27.03 19.98
C ARG A 208 -3.75 28.53 20.14
N GLU A 209 -4.24 29.21 19.12
CA GLU A 209 -4.63 30.63 19.17
C GLU A 209 -5.80 30.86 20.12
N ILE A 210 -6.85 30.01 20.06
CA ILE A 210 -7.99 30.05 20.99
C ILE A 210 -7.53 29.86 22.45
N ARG A 211 -6.61 28.92 22.70
CA ARG A 211 -6.07 28.69 24.06
C ARG A 211 -5.22 29.86 24.55
N THR A 212 -4.49 30.52 23.67
CA THR A 212 -3.68 31.70 24.00
C THR A 212 -4.57 32.92 24.28
N SER A 213 -5.63 33.13 23.49
CA SER A 213 -6.59 34.22 23.69
C SER A 213 -7.47 34.03 24.93
N ALA A 214 -7.82 32.79 25.29
CA ALA A 214 -8.54 32.48 26.52
C ALA A 214 -7.70 32.70 27.79
N ARG A 215 -6.36 32.55 27.72
CA ARG A 215 -5.43 32.81 28.84
C ARG A 215 -5.09 34.29 29.04
N SER A 216 -5.35 35.13 28.04
CA SER A 216 -5.07 36.57 28.08
C SER A 216 -6.29 37.43 28.40
N ARG A 217 -7.47 36.83 28.63
CA ARG A 217 -8.60 37.56 29.21
C ARG A 217 -8.30 37.90 30.68
N PRO A 218 -8.39 39.17 31.09
CA PRO A 218 -8.31 39.55 32.50
C PRO A 218 -9.36 38.77 33.30
N LYS A 219 -9.00 38.31 34.49
CA LYS A 219 -9.99 37.96 35.51
C LYS A 219 -10.57 39.28 36.00
N ASP A 220 -11.61 39.76 35.35
CA ASP A 220 -12.38 40.88 35.89
C ASP A 220 -13.01 40.42 37.22
N CYS A 221 -12.72 41.21 38.25
CA CYS A 221 -13.25 41.12 39.63
C CYS A 221 -14.76 41.34 39.68
#